data_AF-A0A803PZ50-F1
#
_entry.id   AF-A0A803PZ50-F1
#
_cell.length_a   1.000
_cell.length_b   1.000
_cell.length_c   1.000
_cell.angle_alpha   90.00
_cell.angle_beta   90.00
_cell.angle_gamma   90.00
#
_symmetry.space_group_name_H-M   'P 1'
#
loop_
_entity.id
_entity.type
_entity.pdbx_description
1 polymer ?
#
loop_
_entity_poly.entity_id
_entity_poly.type
_entity_poly.pdbx_seq_one_letter_code
_entity_poly.pdbx_strand_id
1 'polypeptide(L)'
;MLLNIFSLFNLQEPLATTPTVSGVMVYIASPDKKANVNYLGPASIQDIAKQIVQAEGPSGPNRDYLFQLEKALLQIGCEDEHVIGLANEVRRILSESESISHNS
;
A
#
# COMPACT_ATOMS: atom_id res chain seq x y z
N MET A 1 5.02 -1.06 11.78
CA MET A 1 4.05 -1.91 11.08
C MET A 1 3.96 -1.48 9.62
N LEU A 2 5.10 -1.40 8.93
CA LEU A 2 5.20 -0.89 7.56
C LEU A 2 5.94 -1.96 6.78
N LEU A 3 5.24 -2.71 5.94
CA LEU A 3 5.72 -3.49 4.80
C LEU A 3 4.57 -4.40 4.34
N ASN A 4 3.57 -3.84 3.66
CA ASN A 4 2.51 -4.64 3.04
C ASN A 4 1.89 -3.96 1.81
N ILE A 5 2.68 -3.24 0.99
CA ILE A 5 2.15 -2.51 -0.19
C ILE A 5 2.81 -2.86 -1.54
N PHE A 6 3.90 -3.64 -1.63
CA PHE A 6 4.46 -3.97 -2.96
C PHE A 6 4.64 -5.48 -3.18
N SER A 7 3.54 -6.15 -3.47
CA SER A 7 3.53 -7.49 -4.09
C SER A 7 2.64 -7.51 -5.34
N LEU A 8 2.71 -6.46 -6.18
CA LEU A 8 1.95 -6.40 -7.43
C LEU A 8 2.78 -6.02 -8.67
N PHE A 9 4.10 -5.89 -8.56
CA PHE A 9 4.93 -5.91 -9.78
C PHE A 9 5.06 -7.34 -10.27
N ASN A 10 4.06 -7.78 -11.03
CA ASN A 10 4.21 -8.92 -11.93
C ASN A 10 5.19 -8.44 -13.01
N LEU A 11 6.46 -8.82 -12.89
CA LEU A 11 7.46 -8.58 -13.92
C LEU A 11 7.07 -9.45 -15.11
N GLN A 12 6.19 -8.94 -15.97
CA GLN A 12 5.94 -9.53 -17.27
C GLN A 12 7.29 -9.58 -18.01
N GLU A 13 7.69 -10.77 -18.44
CA GLU A 13 8.93 -11.01 -19.20
C GLU A 13 9.10 -9.95 -20.30
N PRO A 14 10.21 -9.19 -20.33
CA PRO A 14 10.37 -8.12 -21.30
C PRO A 14 10.52 -8.69 -22.72
N LEU A 15 9.76 -8.13 -23.67
CA LEU A 15 9.95 -8.36 -25.11
C LEU A 15 11.33 -7.91 -25.62
N ALA A 16 12.11 -7.19 -24.82
CA ALA A 16 13.41 -6.64 -25.15
C ALA A 16 14.52 -7.25 -24.28
N THR A 17 15.57 -7.75 -24.92
CA THR A 17 16.72 -8.42 -24.28
C THR A 17 17.72 -7.45 -23.64
N THR A 18 17.57 -6.13 -23.84
CA THR A 18 18.40 -5.10 -23.22
C THR A 18 17.53 -4.14 -22.40
N PRO A 19 17.82 -3.95 -21.11
CA PRO A 19 17.03 -3.06 -20.27
C PRO A 19 17.28 -1.58 -20.63
N THR A 20 16.21 -0.78 -20.65
CA THR A 20 16.29 0.67 -20.88
C THR A 20 17.10 1.39 -19.79
N VAL A 21 17.11 0.85 -18.56
CA VAL A 21 17.87 1.38 -17.41
C VAL A 21 18.61 0.24 -16.73
N SER A 22 19.87 0.46 -16.34
CA SER A 22 20.71 -0.54 -15.63
C SER A 22 21.42 0.10 -14.42
N GLY A 23 21.96 -0.74 -13.52
CA GLY A 23 22.68 -0.28 -12.33
C GLY A 23 21.81 0.21 -11.16
N VAL A 24 20.52 -0.16 -11.14
CA VAL A 24 19.58 0.19 -10.07
C VAL A 24 19.58 -0.89 -8.98
N MET A 25 19.56 -0.46 -7.71
CA MET A 25 19.36 -1.35 -6.56
C MET A 25 17.95 -1.19 -6.02
N VAL A 26 17.25 -2.31 -5.85
CA VAL A 26 15.87 -2.34 -5.31
C VAL A 26 15.85 -3.26 -4.10
N TYR A 27 15.18 -2.82 -3.04
CA TYR A 27 14.96 -3.61 -1.84
C TYR A 27 13.55 -4.18 -1.85
N ILE A 28 13.43 -5.51 -1.94
CA ILE A 28 12.16 -6.24 -1.88
C ILE A 28 12.29 -7.31 -0.79
N ALA A 29 11.37 -7.28 0.17
CA ALA A 29 11.35 -8.27 1.24
C ALA A 29 10.69 -9.58 0.77
N SER A 30 11.16 -10.72 1.28
CA SER A 30 10.66 -12.05 0.91
C SER A 30 9.17 -12.23 1.27
N PRO A 31 8.36 -12.91 0.43
CA PRO A 31 7.01 -13.37 0.78
C PRO A 31 7.03 -14.66 1.63
N ASP A 32 8.19 -15.24 1.92
CA ASP A 32 8.31 -16.33 2.88
C ASP A 32 8.22 -15.80 4.32
N LYS A 33 7.17 -16.19 5.03
CA LYS A 33 6.93 -15.80 6.44
C LYS A 33 8.05 -16.23 7.38
N LYS A 34 8.81 -17.29 7.05
CA LYS A 34 9.97 -17.70 7.86
C LYS A 34 11.14 -16.72 7.70
N ALA A 35 11.35 -16.23 6.49
CA ALA A 35 12.41 -15.27 6.17
C ALA A 35 12.01 -13.81 6.49
N ASN A 36 10.73 -13.50 6.42
CA ASN A 36 10.16 -12.19 6.73
C ASN A 36 8.95 -12.34 7.65
N VAL A 37 9.20 -12.29 8.95
CA VAL A 37 8.16 -12.41 9.99
C VAL A 37 7.10 -11.30 9.92
N ASN A 38 7.39 -10.19 9.24
CA ASN A 38 6.46 -9.07 9.08
C ASN A 38 5.50 -9.25 7.88
N TYR A 39 5.72 -10.26 7.02
CA TYR A 39 4.82 -10.51 5.91
C TYR A 39 3.51 -11.15 6.40
N LEU A 40 2.41 -10.42 6.29
CA LEU A 40 1.10 -10.90 6.75
C LEU A 40 0.41 -11.79 5.71
N GLY A 41 0.79 -11.64 4.43
CA GLY A 41 0.16 -12.32 3.31
C GLY A 41 -0.82 -11.43 2.53
N PRO A 42 -1.38 -11.95 1.42
CA PRO A 42 -2.44 -11.28 0.69
C PRO A 42 -3.72 -11.20 1.55
N ALA A 43 -4.47 -10.12 1.38
CA ALA A 43 -5.74 -9.88 2.08
C ALA A 43 -6.68 -9.04 1.19
N SER A 44 -7.95 -8.96 1.57
CA SER A 44 -8.92 -8.11 0.86
C SER A 44 -8.61 -6.62 1.06
N ILE A 45 -9.05 -5.77 0.13
CA ILE A 45 -8.93 -4.30 0.26
C ILE A 45 -9.55 -3.83 1.58
N GLN A 46 -10.70 -4.39 1.96
CA GLN A 46 -11.43 -4.06 3.18
C GLN A 46 -10.63 -4.40 4.44
N ASP A 47 -10.02 -5.58 4.49
CA ASP A 47 -9.25 -6.01 5.67
C ASP A 47 -7.94 -5.21 5.80
N ILE A 48 -7.27 -4.94 4.67
CA ILE A 48 -6.08 -4.09 4.66
C ILE A 48 -6.45 -2.65 5.10
N ALA A 49 -7.52 -2.08 4.56
CA ALA A 49 -7.95 -0.72 4.91
C ALA A 49 -8.31 -0.57 6.39
N LYS A 50 -9.03 -1.55 6.97
CA LYS A 50 -9.31 -1.58 8.42
C LYS A 50 -8.02 -1.57 9.24
N GLN A 51 -7.03 -2.37 8.85
CA GLN A 51 -5.74 -2.38 9.52
C GLN A 51 -5.01 -1.03 9.37
N ILE A 52 -5.03 -0.43 8.17
CA ILE A 52 -4.41 0.88 7.92
C ILE A 52 -5.03 1.98 8.79
N VAL A 53 -6.36 2.00 8.94
CA VAL A 53 -7.07 2.98 9.77
C VAL A 53 -6.66 2.90 11.24
N GLN A 54 -6.43 1.69 11.75
CA GLN A 54 -6.11 1.45 13.17
C GLN A 54 -4.61 1.53 13.48
N ALA A 55 -3.74 1.43 12.47
CA ALA A 55 -2.30 1.31 12.67
C ALA A 55 -1.60 2.67 12.80
N GLU A 56 -0.76 2.79 13.82
CA GLU A 56 0.13 3.92 14.06
C GLU A 56 1.53 3.42 14.45
N GLY A 57 2.56 4.11 13.96
CA GLY A 57 3.94 3.87 14.36
C GLY A 57 4.63 5.14 14.83
N PRO A 58 5.94 5.09 15.16
CA PRO A 58 6.70 6.27 15.57
C PRO A 58 6.71 7.40 14.54
N SER A 59 6.43 7.08 13.28
CA SER A 59 6.34 8.04 12.16
C SER A 59 4.93 8.61 11.94
N GLY A 60 3.95 8.23 12.75
CA GLY A 60 2.55 8.64 12.65
C GLY A 60 1.59 7.58 12.11
N PRO A 61 0.34 7.97 11.81
CA PRO A 61 -0.72 7.09 11.34
C PRO A 61 -0.41 6.46 9.97
N ASN A 62 -0.73 5.18 9.79
CA ASN A 62 -0.47 4.47 8.54
C ASN A 62 -1.32 5.00 7.36
N ARG A 63 -2.51 5.55 7.64
CA ARG A 63 -3.34 6.21 6.62
C ARG A 63 -2.64 7.39 5.94
N ASP A 64 -1.80 8.12 6.68
CA ASP A 64 -1.11 9.30 6.15
C ASP A 64 -0.02 8.87 5.16
N TYR A 65 0.65 7.75 5.44
CA TYR A 65 1.57 7.12 4.50
C TYR A 65 0.88 6.73 3.20
N LEU A 66 -0.28 6.06 3.29
CA LEU A 66 -1.04 5.64 2.11
C LEU A 66 -1.46 6.84 1.23
N PHE A 67 -1.98 7.92 1.84
CA PHE A 67 -2.40 9.11 1.08
C PHE A 67 -1.22 9.86 0.46
N GLN A 68 -0.07 9.90 1.12
CA GLN A 68 1.15 10.46 0.55
C GLN A 68 1.65 9.63 -0.64
N LEU A 69 1.57 8.29 -0.55
CA LEU A 69 1.95 7.40 -1.64
C LEU A 69 1.03 7.59 -2.86
N GLU A 70 -0.29 7.55 -2.67
CA GLU A 70 -1.28 7.79 -3.74
C GLU A 70 -1.01 9.14 -4.43
N LYS A 71 -0.81 10.21 -3.64
CA LYS A 71 -0.47 11.53 -4.18
C LYS A 71 0.83 11.53 -4.99
N ALA A 72 1.88 10.88 -4.50
CA ALA A 72 3.18 10.84 -5.16
C ALA A 72 3.10 10.07 -6.49
N LEU A 73 2.37 8.95 -6.54
CA LEU A 73 2.14 8.18 -7.76
C LEU A 73 1.38 9.00 -8.81
N LEU A 74 0.30 9.67 -8.41
CA LEU A 74 -0.47 10.56 -9.30
C LEU A 74 0.40 11.69 -9.87
N GLN A 75 1.28 12.29 -9.06
CA GLN A 75 2.17 13.38 -9.49
C GLN A 75 3.16 12.97 -10.58
N ILE A 76 3.54 11.70 -10.64
CA ILE A 76 4.43 11.16 -11.68
C ILE A 76 3.65 10.50 -12.83
N GLY A 77 2.33 10.61 -12.86
CA GLY A 77 1.46 10.01 -13.89
C GLY A 77 1.32 8.50 -13.78
N CYS A 78 1.55 7.93 -12.58
CA CYS A 78 1.36 6.52 -12.30
C CYS A 78 0.02 6.31 -11.59
N GLU A 79 -0.92 5.61 -12.25
CA GLU A 79 -2.19 5.21 -11.67
C GLU A 79 -2.11 3.75 -11.21
N ASP A 80 -2.01 3.54 -9.90
CA ASP A 80 -2.01 2.21 -9.28
C ASP A 80 -3.39 1.91 -8.70
N GLU A 81 -4.15 1.04 -9.36
CA GLU A 81 -5.53 0.68 -8.97
C GLU A 81 -5.62 0.13 -7.53
N HIS A 82 -4.59 -0.57 -7.07
CA HIS A 82 -4.58 -1.15 -5.73
C HIS A 82 -4.40 -0.06 -4.67
N VAL A 83 -3.45 0.85 -4.88
CA VAL A 83 -3.22 1.99 -3.98
C VAL A 83 -4.44 2.91 -3.93
N ILE A 84 -5.04 3.22 -5.09
CA ILE A 84 -6.26 4.04 -5.20
C ILE A 84 -7.43 3.33 -4.48
N GLY A 85 -7.59 2.02 -4.70
CA GLY A 85 -8.63 1.22 -4.05
C GLY A 85 -8.51 1.23 -2.52
N LEU A 86 -7.29 1.05 -1.99
CA LEU A 86 -7.03 1.16 -0.56
C LEU A 86 -7.33 2.56 -0.01
N ALA A 87 -6.87 3.61 -0.70
CA ALA A 87 -7.06 4.98 -0.25
C ALA A 87 -8.56 5.34 -0.18
N ASN A 88 -9.34 4.92 -1.18
CA ASN A 88 -10.79 5.12 -1.20
C ASN A 88 -11.50 4.37 -0.08
N GLU A 89 -11.13 3.11 0.18
CA GLU A 89 -11.73 2.34 1.26
C GLU A 89 -11.39 2.92 2.64
N VAL A 90 -10.16 3.40 2.85
CA VAL A 90 -9.76 4.11 4.08
C VAL A 90 -10.58 5.39 4.26
N ARG A 91 -10.77 6.21 3.21
CA ARG A 91 -11.63 7.40 3.26
C ARG A 91 -13.06 7.05 3.65
N ARG A 92 -13.63 5.97 3.06
CA ARG A 92 -14.98 5.50 3.36
C ARG A 92 -15.12 5.17 4.84
N ILE A 93 -14.22 4.34 5.39
CA ILE A 93 -14.24 3.94 6.81
C ILE A 93 -14.15 5.16 7.73
N LEU A 94 -13.28 6.13 7.43
CA LEU A 94 -13.14 7.34 8.24
C LEU A 94 -14.42 8.19 8.21
N SER A 95 -15.04 8.37 7.04
CA SER A 95 -16.30 9.12 6.92
C SER A 95 -17.45 8.48 7.69
N GLU A 96 -17.52 7.14 7.73
CA GLU A 96 -18.51 6.40 8.52
C GLU A 96 -18.30 6.60 10.02
N SER A 97 -17.05 6.60 10.48
CA SER A 97 -16.72 6.80 11.90
C SER A 97 -17.11 8.20 12.41
N GLU A 98 -16.94 9.23 11.58
CA GLU A 98 -17.33 10.61 11.90
C GLU A 98 -18.84 10.78 11.94
N SER A 99 -19.60 10.06 11.11
CA SER A 99 -21.06 10.12 11.10
C SER A 99 -21.70 9.52 12.37
N ILE A 100 -21.05 8.52 12.98
CA ILE A 100 -21.53 7.85 14.20
C ILE A 100 -21.27 8.71 15.44
N SER A 101 -20.14 9.42 15.48
CA SER A 101 -19.78 10.28 16.62
C SER A 101 -20.63 11.55 16.73
N HIS A 102 -21.30 11.99 15.66
CA HIS A 102 -22.17 13.17 15.67
C HIS A 102 -23.64 12.86 15.99
N ASN A 103 -24.03 11.57 16.01
CA ASN A 103 -25.40 11.11 16.31
C ASN A 103 -25.53 10.44 17.70
N SER A 104 -24.50 10.54 18.55
CA SER A 104 -24.45 9.96 19.90
C SER A 104 -24.39 11.03 20.99
#